data_AF-A0A8B7DV49-F1
#
_entry.id   AF-A0A8B7DV49-F1
#
_cell.length_a   1.000
_cell.length_b   1.000
_cell.length_c   1.000
_cell.angle_alpha   90.00
_cell.angle_beta   90.00
_cell.angle_gamma   90.00
#
_symmetry.space_group_name_H-M   'P 1'
#
loop_
_entity.id
_entity.type
_entity.pdbx_description
1 polymer ?
#
loop_
_entity_poly.entity_id
_entity_poly.type
_entity_poly.pdbx_seq_one_letter_code
_entity_poly.pdbx_strand_id
1 'polypeptide(L)'
;MLLKAEVPWITFGWCVAHRLELSLKEKLGKTASFNDVDYMILKMHYIYKKSPKKLRQLGELVSILEDDEYNIGGYRPKKASGTRWISHKVQALEMILDKYGVY
;
A
#
# COMPACT_ATOMS: atom_id res chain seq x y z
N MET A 1 8.99 34.10 -5.59
CA MET A 1 7.75 33.41 -6.01
C MET A 1 6.88 34.43 -6.74
N LEU A 2 6.79 34.37 -8.07
CA LEU A 2 6.16 35.41 -8.91
C LEU A 2 4.72 35.71 -8.45
N LEU A 3 3.97 34.68 -8.05
CA LEU A 3 2.59 34.81 -7.57
C LEU A 3 2.43 35.67 -6.31
N LYS A 4 3.41 35.68 -5.40
CA LYS A 4 3.35 36.50 -4.17
C LYS A 4 3.65 37.98 -4.44
N ALA A 5 4.40 38.25 -5.52
CA ALA A 5 4.64 39.62 -5.98
C ALA A 5 3.40 40.22 -6.63
N GLU A 6 2.62 39.41 -7.34
CA GLU A 6 1.35 39.83 -7.96
C GLU A 6 0.17 39.85 -6.97
N VAL A 7 0.20 39.00 -5.95
CA VAL A 7 -0.91 38.82 -4.99
C VAL A 7 -0.38 38.78 -3.54
N PRO A 8 -0.16 39.94 -2.88
CA PRO A 8 0.51 40.00 -1.58
C PRO A 8 -0.24 39.32 -0.42
N TRP A 9 -1.57 39.21 -0.52
CA TRP A 9 -2.42 38.59 0.50
C TRP A 9 -2.43 37.06 0.45
N ILE A 10 -1.86 36.44 -0.59
CA ILE A 10 -1.80 34.97 -0.65
C ILE A 10 -0.75 34.45 0.32
N THR A 11 -1.17 33.52 1.19
CA THR A 11 -0.29 32.85 2.12
C THR A 11 -0.20 31.38 1.76
N PHE A 12 1.03 30.89 1.57
CA PHE A 12 1.28 29.48 1.32
C PHE A 12 1.51 28.76 2.64
N GLY A 13 0.66 27.78 2.93
CA GLY A 13 0.83 26.84 4.04
C GLY A 13 1.31 25.50 3.52
N TRP A 14 2.21 24.84 4.27
CA TRP A 14 2.55 23.45 4.01
C TRP A 14 1.44 22.56 4.56
N CYS A 15 1.01 21.56 3.78
CA CYS A 15 0.08 20.55 4.27
C CYS A 15 0.75 19.69 5.36
N VAL A 16 0.24 19.79 6.59
CA VAL A 16 0.77 19.06 7.75
C VAL A 16 0.70 17.54 7.53
N ALA A 17 -0.42 17.04 6.99
CA ALA A 17 -0.59 15.61 6.68
C ALA A 17 0.47 15.10 5.68
N HIS A 18 0.77 15.87 4.63
CA HIS A 18 1.81 15.49 3.67
C HIS A 18 3.20 15.50 4.30
N ARG A 19 3.50 16.48 5.16
CA ARG A 19 4.78 16.51 5.89
C ARG A 19 4.93 15.33 6.84
N LEU A 20 3.87 14.96 7.57
CA LEU A 20 3.86 13.77 8.43
C LEU A 20 4.10 12.49 7.61
N GLU A 21 3.44 12.36 6.44
CA GLU A 21 3.67 11.23 5.53
C GLU A 21 5.13 11.15 5.06
N LEU A 22 5.73 12.29 4.67
CA LEU A 22 7.14 12.33 4.28
C LEU A 22 8.09 11.94 5.43
N SER A 23 7.84 12.45 6.64
CA SER A 23 8.64 12.11 7.82
C SER A 23 8.54 10.63 8.19
N LEU A 24 7.34 10.05 8.12
CA LEU A 24 7.14 8.61 8.35
C LEU A 24 7.87 7.78 7.30
N LYS A 25 7.74 8.14 6.02
CA LYS A 25 8.43 7.46 4.92
C LYS A 25 9.94 7.49 5.09
N GLU A 26 10.49 8.63 5.51
CA GLU A 26 11.94 8.77 5.75
C GLU A 26 12.42 7.90 6.92
N LYS A 27 11.68 7.89 8.03
CA LYS A 27 12.06 7.10 9.23
C LYS A 27 11.91 5.60 8.98
N LEU A 28 10.78 5.18 8.41
CA LEU A 28 10.51 3.77 8.11
C LEU A 28 11.42 3.24 7.00
N GLY A 29 11.75 4.05 5.99
CA GLY A 29 12.68 3.66 4.93
C GLY A 29 14.12 3.42 5.41
N LYS A 30 14.49 3.88 6.61
CA LYS A 30 15.78 3.57 7.24
C LYS A 30 15.76 2.27 8.05
N THR A 31 14.60 1.67 8.23
CA THR A 31 14.41 0.44 9.00
C THR A 31 14.48 -0.77 8.07
N ALA A 32 15.45 -1.65 8.27
CA ALA A 32 15.68 -2.81 7.40
C ALA A 32 14.45 -3.73 7.29
N SER A 33 13.85 -4.10 8.43
CA SER A 33 12.65 -4.95 8.45
C SER A 33 11.46 -4.35 7.70
N PHE A 34 11.28 -3.03 7.77
CA PHE A 34 10.22 -2.35 7.02
C PHE A 34 10.48 -2.43 5.50
N ASN A 35 11.73 -2.27 5.07
CA ASN A 35 12.10 -2.38 3.66
C ASN A 35 11.93 -3.82 3.13
N ASP A 36 12.25 -4.82 3.94
CA ASP A 36 12.06 -6.24 3.58
C ASP A 36 10.57 -6.56 3.37
N VAL A 37 9.73 -6.11 4.30
CA VAL A 37 8.27 -6.23 4.17
C VAL A 37 7.78 -5.48 2.94
N ASP A 38 8.22 -4.24 2.72
CA ASP A 38 7.79 -3.47 1.54
C ASP A 38 8.20 -4.16 0.22
N TYR A 39 9.42 -4.69 0.17
CA TYR A 39 9.92 -5.43 -0.97
C TYR A 39 9.10 -6.71 -1.23
N MET A 40 8.80 -7.47 -0.18
CA MET A 40 7.97 -8.67 -0.26
C MET A 40 6.59 -8.35 -0.84
N ILE A 41 5.91 -7.32 -0.32
CA ILE A 41 4.58 -6.89 -0.79
C ILE A 41 4.64 -6.47 -2.26
N LEU A 42 5.67 -5.71 -2.64
CA LEU A 42 5.88 -5.29 -4.02
C LEU A 42 6.08 -6.49 -4.96
N LYS A 43 6.87 -7.48 -4.55
CA LYS A 43 7.11 -8.70 -5.33
C LYS A 43 5.85 -9.54 -5.48
N MET A 44 5.09 -9.73 -4.40
CA MET A 44 3.79 -10.41 -4.46
C MET A 44 2.88 -9.74 -5.48
N HIS A 45 2.70 -8.41 -5.39
CA HIS A 45 1.91 -7.66 -6.37
C HIS A 45 2.35 -7.93 -7.82
N TYR A 46 3.65 -7.87 -8.11
CA TYR A 46 4.13 -8.09 -9.47
C TYR A 46 4.02 -9.54 -9.94
N ILE A 47 4.20 -10.53 -9.07
CA ILE A 47 4.04 -11.96 -9.42
C ILE A 47 2.61 -12.21 -9.91
N TYR A 48 1.62 -11.79 -9.13
CA TYR A 48 0.22 -12.03 -9.45
C TYR A 48 -0.32 -11.10 -10.54
N LYS A 49 0.23 -9.88 -10.67
CA LYS A 49 -0.09 -8.98 -11.79
C LYS A 49 0.40 -9.53 -13.13
N LYS A 50 1.60 -10.12 -13.16
CA LYS A 50 2.23 -10.63 -14.41
C LYS A 50 1.83 -12.07 -14.75
N SER A 51 1.24 -12.81 -13.81
CA SER A 51 0.87 -14.21 -14.02
C SER A 51 -0.61 -14.44 -13.73
N PRO A 52 -1.48 -14.30 -14.76
CA PRO A 52 -2.91 -14.60 -14.63
C PRO A 52 -3.19 -16.02 -14.14
N LYS A 53 -2.35 -17.01 -14.55
CA LYS A 53 -2.46 -18.39 -14.08
C LYS A 53 -2.26 -18.51 -12.56
N LYS A 54 -1.20 -17.90 -12.03
CA LYS A 54 -0.94 -17.91 -10.57
C LYS A 54 -2.05 -17.19 -9.80
N LEU A 55 -2.59 -16.11 -10.38
CA LEU A 55 -3.72 -15.41 -9.77
C LEU A 55 -4.98 -16.30 -9.73
N ARG A 56 -5.30 -17.01 -10.81
CA ARG A 56 -6.42 -17.96 -10.80
C ARG A 56 -6.25 -19.03 -9.73
N GLN A 57 -5.07 -19.65 -9.66
CA GLN A 57 -4.75 -20.66 -8.64
C GLN A 57 -4.86 -20.11 -7.22
N LEU A 58 -4.47 -18.85 -6.99
CA LEU A 58 -4.67 -18.20 -5.70
C LEU A 58 -6.15 -18.05 -5.35
N GLY A 59 -7.00 -17.68 -6.32
CA GLY A 59 -8.44 -17.61 -6.12
C GLY A 59 -9.06 -18.98 -5.79
N GLU A 60 -8.59 -20.03 -6.45
CA GLU A 60 -9.01 -21.42 -6.16
C GLU A 60 -8.62 -21.84 -4.74
N LEU A 61 -7.39 -21.55 -4.31
CA LEU A 61 -6.94 -21.83 -2.94
C LEU A 61 -7.77 -21.07 -1.90
N VAL A 62 -8.04 -19.79 -2.13
CA VAL A 62 -8.89 -18.99 -1.24
C VAL A 62 -10.30 -19.58 -1.16
N SER A 63 -10.90 -20.00 -2.28
CA SER A 63 -12.23 -20.63 -2.28
C SER A 63 -12.31 -21.99 -1.57
N ILE A 64 -11.17 -22.66 -1.36
CA ILE A 64 -11.10 -23.91 -0.60
C ILE A 64 -10.95 -23.63 0.91
N LEU A 65 -10.32 -22.51 1.27
CA LEU A 65 -9.95 -22.18 2.65
C LEU A 65 -11.03 -21.45 3.44
N GLU A 66 -11.97 -20.75 2.79
CA GLU A 66 -12.91 -19.85 3.48
C GLU A 66 -14.39 -20.10 3.14
N ASP A 67 -15.22 -20.12 4.19
CA ASP A 67 -16.64 -19.74 4.19
C ASP A 67 -16.77 -18.29 3.71
N ASP A 68 -17.87 -17.94 3.03
CA ASP A 68 -18.10 -16.69 2.25
C ASP A 68 -17.81 -15.33 2.97
N GLU A 69 -17.49 -15.33 4.26
CA GLU A 69 -17.38 -14.15 5.13
C GLU A 69 -16.02 -13.41 5.05
N TYR A 70 -14.95 -14.06 4.59
CA TYR A 70 -13.59 -13.48 4.57
C TYR A 70 -13.23 -12.67 3.30
N ASN A 71 -14.13 -12.57 2.32
CA ASN A 71 -13.80 -12.03 1.00
C ASN A 71 -13.94 -10.50 0.89
N ILE A 72 -13.70 -9.75 1.98
CA ILE A 72 -13.71 -8.28 1.93
C ILE A 72 -12.50 -7.81 1.11
N GLY A 73 -12.74 -7.28 -0.09
CA GLY A 73 -11.71 -6.65 -0.93
C GLY A 73 -10.90 -7.57 -1.85
N GLY A 74 -11.25 -8.86 -1.96
CA GLY A 74 -10.72 -9.82 -2.93
C GLY A 74 -9.30 -10.35 -2.65
N TYR A 75 -8.85 -11.33 -3.42
CA TYR A 75 -7.60 -12.10 -3.18
C TYR A 75 -6.36 -11.61 -3.94
N ARG A 76 -6.47 -10.56 -4.77
CA ARG A 76 -5.35 -10.08 -5.61
C ARG A 76 -4.47 -9.08 -4.85
N PRO A 77 -3.16 -9.35 -4.62
CA PRO A 77 -2.25 -8.42 -3.93
C PRO A 77 -2.25 -7.00 -4.50
N LYS A 78 -2.46 -6.00 -3.63
CA LYS A 78 -2.46 -4.58 -3.95
C LYS A 78 -1.04 -4.00 -4.02
N LYS A 79 -0.89 -2.92 -4.79
CA LYS A 79 0.39 -2.21 -4.91
C LYS A 79 0.59 -1.30 -3.70
N ALA A 80 1.65 -1.53 -2.93
CA ALA A 80 2.02 -0.75 -1.75
C ALA A 80 2.73 0.59 -2.05
N SER A 81 2.76 1.03 -3.30
CA SER A 81 3.40 2.27 -3.75
C SER A 81 2.45 3.12 -4.59
N GLY A 82 2.43 4.43 -4.30
CA GLY A 82 1.60 5.42 -4.99
C GLY A 82 1.78 6.81 -4.38
N THR A 83 0.99 7.78 -4.87
CA THR A 83 1.03 9.19 -4.45
C THR A 83 0.53 9.44 -3.03
N ARG A 84 -0.31 8.54 -2.48
CA ARG A 84 -0.75 8.55 -1.07
C ARG A 84 -0.10 7.38 -0.33
N TRP A 85 1.16 7.55 0.06
CA TRP A 85 2.04 6.45 0.45
C TRP A 85 1.47 5.62 1.61
N ILE A 86 0.94 6.27 2.66
CA ILE A 86 0.38 5.59 3.83
C ILE A 86 -0.84 4.76 3.44
N SER A 87 -1.81 5.35 2.72
CA SER A 87 -3.03 4.65 2.34
C SER A 87 -2.75 3.41 1.47
N HIS A 88 -1.77 3.50 0.56
CA HIS A 88 -1.36 2.35 -0.25
C HIS A 88 -0.69 1.25 0.57
N LYS A 89 0.11 1.61 1.58
CA LYS A 89 0.74 0.67 2.51
C LYS A 89 -0.30 -0.07 3.35
N VAL A 90 -1.20 0.66 3.98
CA VAL A 90 -2.27 0.11 4.83
C VAL A 90 -3.12 -0.90 4.03
N GLN A 91 -3.65 -0.50 2.87
CA GLN A 91 -4.50 -1.40 2.07
C GLN A 91 -3.78 -2.66 1.58
N ALA A 92 -2.47 -2.57 1.33
CA ALA A 92 -1.69 -3.73 0.91
C ALA A 92 -1.36 -4.65 2.09
N LEU A 93 -1.16 -4.09 3.28
CA LEU A 93 -0.93 -4.84 4.52
C LEU A 93 -2.20 -5.50 5.03
N GLU A 94 -3.34 -4.78 5.09
CA GLU A 94 -4.65 -5.34 5.46
C GLU A 94 -4.95 -6.58 4.62
N MET A 95 -4.82 -6.47 3.30
CA MET A 95 -5.03 -7.61 2.40
C MET A 95 -4.14 -8.83 2.69
N ILE A 96 -2.93 -8.63 3.21
CA ILE A 96 -2.03 -9.73 3.55
C ILE A 96 -2.34 -10.26 4.94
N LEU A 97 -2.49 -9.40 5.93
CA LEU A 97 -2.77 -9.81 7.31
C LEU A 97 -4.15 -10.48 7.43
N ASP A 98 -5.15 -9.95 6.75
CA ASP A 98 -6.51 -10.51 6.69
C ASP A 98 -6.57 -11.84 5.94
N LYS A 99 -5.54 -12.24 5.18
CA LYS A 99 -5.57 -13.50 4.37
C LYS A 99 -4.50 -14.52 4.75
N TYR A 100 -3.44 -14.06 5.41
CA TYR A 100 -2.35 -14.90 5.90
C TYR A 100 -2.38 -15.04 7.43
N GLY A 101 -3.44 -14.58 8.10
CA GLY A 101 -3.76 -14.86 9.50
C GLY A 101 -4.12 -16.32 9.79
N VAL A 102 -3.55 -17.27 9.03
CA VAL A 102 -3.51 -18.68 9.36
C VAL A 102 -2.47 -18.85 10.47
N TYR A 103 -2.88 -18.52 11.69
CA TYR A 103 -2.28 -19.01 12.93
C TYR A 103 -3.31 -19.87 13.65
#